data_AF-A0A0L0UI71-F1
#
_entry.id   AF-A0A0L0UI71-F1
#
_cell.length_a   1.000
_cell.length_b   1.000
_cell.length_c   1.000
_cell.angle_alpha   90.00
_cell.angle_beta   90.00
_cell.angle_gamma   90.00
#
_symmetry.space_group_name_H-M   'P 1'
#
loop_
_entity.id
_entity.type
_entity.pdbx_description
1 polymer ?
#
loop_
_entity_poly.entity_id
_entity_poly.type
_entity_poly.pdbx_seq_one_letter_code
_entity_poly.pdbx_strand_id
1 'polypeptide(L)'
;KKKLGGAQELAKGVEYTESMTTSWIPPSYIRKRTPQDNFKLRERLGILVEGDDCPPPIEHFQDMRLPSPVLKYLKEKKIKLPTPIQLQGLPVALSGRDMIKMVALRVK
;
A
#
# COMPACT_ATOMS: atom_id res chain seq x y z
N LYS A 1 -21.79 -23.14 5.66
CA LYS A 1 -21.22 -22.12 4.73
C LYS A 1 -21.36 -20.74 5.38
N LYS A 2 -20.31 -20.20 6.02
CA LYS A 2 -20.34 -18.84 6.58
C LYS A 2 -20.28 -17.85 5.41
N LYS A 3 -21.34 -17.07 5.20
CA LYS A 3 -21.33 -15.96 4.24
C LYS A 3 -20.36 -14.91 4.77
N LEU A 4 -19.43 -14.46 3.93
CA LEU A 4 -18.61 -13.29 4.18
C LEU A 4 -19.57 -12.10 4.08
N GLY A 5 -19.98 -11.53 5.23
CA GLY A 5 -20.70 -10.26 5.26
C GLY A 5 -19.82 -9.17 4.66
N GLY A 6 -20.44 -8.19 3.98
CA GLY A 6 -19.71 -7.04 3.44
C GLY A 6 -19.00 -6.31 4.57
N ALA A 7 -17.79 -5.80 4.34
CA ALA A 7 -17.01 -5.09 5.37
C ALA A 7 -17.80 -3.94 6.04
N GLN A 8 -18.79 -3.37 5.35
CA GLN A 8 -19.73 -2.38 5.87
C GLN A 8 -20.63 -2.90 7.00
N GLU A 9 -21.08 -4.16 6.98
CA GLU A 9 -21.90 -4.74 8.07
C GLU A 9 -21.10 -4.99 9.35
N LEU A 10 -19.77 -5.08 9.26
CA LEU A 10 -18.89 -5.35 10.40
C LEU A 10 -18.26 -4.08 11.00
N ALA A 11 -18.27 -2.96 10.27
CA ALA A 11 -17.77 -1.70 10.75
C ALA A 11 -18.80 -1.08 11.71
N LYS A 12 -18.48 -1.09 13.02
CA LYS A 12 -19.31 -0.53 14.09
C LYS A 12 -19.41 1.01 14.03
N GLY A 13 -19.99 1.58 12.97
CA GLY A 13 -20.36 3.00 12.89
C GLY A 13 -19.22 4.00 13.13
N VAL A 14 -17.96 3.57 13.05
CA VAL A 14 -16.82 4.49 13.16
C VAL A 14 -16.63 5.14 11.82
N GLU A 15 -17.29 6.28 11.62
CA GLU A 15 -16.98 7.20 10.54
C GLU A 15 -15.71 7.95 10.90
N TYR A 16 -14.62 7.63 10.20
CA TYR A 16 -13.42 8.43 10.25
C TYR A 16 -13.65 9.63 9.33
N THR A 17 -13.94 10.78 9.93
CA THR A 17 -14.25 12.03 9.20
C THR A 17 -13.00 12.78 8.76
N GLU A 18 -11.84 12.44 9.31
CA GLU A 18 -10.58 13.14 9.08
C GLU A 18 -9.48 12.17 8.61
N SER A 19 -8.77 12.57 7.55
CA SER A 19 -7.60 11.86 7.05
C SER A 19 -6.46 11.94 8.06
N MET A 20 -5.73 10.83 8.26
CA MET A 20 -4.55 10.83 9.15
C MET A 20 -3.48 11.80 8.64
N THR A 21 -3.08 12.78 9.45
CA THR A 21 -1.91 13.61 9.12
C THR A 21 -0.62 12.80 9.32
N THR A 22 0.23 12.72 8.30
CA THR A 22 1.50 11.97 8.38
C THR A 22 2.68 12.81 7.92
N SER A 23 3.84 12.59 8.53
CA SER A 23 5.14 13.12 8.09
C SER A 23 5.92 12.09 7.26
N TRP A 24 5.24 11.05 6.75
CA TRP A 24 5.91 9.98 6.05
C TRP A 24 6.33 10.42 4.65
N ILE A 25 7.60 10.19 4.32
CA ILE A 25 8.18 10.56 3.04
C ILE A 25 9.01 9.37 2.53
N PRO A 26 8.79 8.87 1.31
CA PRO A 26 9.58 7.78 0.77
C PRO A 26 11.02 8.22 0.45
N PRO A 27 11.96 7.26 0.38
CA PRO A 27 13.34 7.50 -0.03
C PRO A 27 13.45 8.31 -1.33
N SER A 28 14.52 9.12 -1.44
CA SER A 28 14.70 10.06 -2.56
C SER A 28 14.73 9.37 -3.93
N TYR A 29 15.36 8.20 -4.04
CA TYR A 29 15.48 7.48 -5.29
C TYR A 29 14.12 6.92 -5.78
N ILE A 30 13.20 6.60 -4.86
CA ILE A 30 11.82 6.23 -5.19
C ILE A 30 11.03 7.46 -5.67
N ARG A 31 11.20 8.60 -5.00
CA ARG A 31 10.56 9.87 -5.40
C ARG A 31 11.05 10.39 -6.75
N LYS A 32 12.31 10.13 -7.08
CA LYS A 32 12.93 10.53 -8.36
C LYS A 32 12.60 9.58 -9.51
N ARG A 33 11.95 8.44 -9.24
CA ARG A 33 11.55 7.49 -10.28
C ARG A 33 10.51 8.13 -11.19
N THR A 34 10.68 7.98 -12.51
CA THR A 34 9.78 8.62 -13.47
C THR A 34 8.35 8.06 -13.34
N PRO A 35 7.32 8.86 -13.68
CA PRO A 35 5.95 8.36 -13.74
C PRO A 35 5.79 7.13 -14.64
N GLN A 36 6.52 7.09 -15.76
CA GLN A 36 6.51 5.99 -16.72
C GLN A 36 7.09 4.70 -16.12
N ASP A 37 8.17 4.78 -15.35
CA ASP A 37 8.73 3.62 -14.67
C ASP A 37 7.80 3.11 -13.56
N ASN A 38 7.13 4.02 -12.84
CA ASN A 38 6.09 3.65 -11.87
C ASN A 38 4.91 2.96 -12.55
N PHE A 39 4.49 3.42 -13.73
CA PHE A 39 3.43 2.80 -14.52
C PHE A 39 3.82 1.39 -14.97
N LYS A 40 5.00 1.22 -15.59
CA LYS A 40 5.53 -0.10 -15.99
C LYS A 40 5.64 -1.06 -14.80
N LEU A 41 6.04 -0.55 -13.64
CA LEU A 41 6.10 -1.35 -12.42
C LEU A 41 4.70 -1.81 -11.98
N ARG A 42 3.69 -0.94 -12.01
CA ARG A 42 2.31 -1.30 -11.70
C ARG A 42 1.75 -2.31 -12.70
N GLU A 43 1.99 -2.13 -14.00
CA GLU A 43 1.58 -3.08 -15.04
C GLU A 43 2.20 -4.47 -14.81
N ARG A 44 3.51 -4.55 -14.60
CA ARG A 44 4.22 -5.81 -14.32
C ARG A 44 3.67 -6.54 -13.09
N LEU A 45 3.16 -5.79 -12.11
CA LEU A 45 2.61 -6.31 -10.87
C LEU A 45 1.09 -6.51 -10.90
N GLY A 46 0.42 -6.17 -12.01
CA GLY A 46 -1.03 -6.22 -12.13
C GLY A 46 -1.77 -5.25 -11.19
N ILE A 47 -1.17 -4.12 -10.85
CA ILE A 47 -1.75 -3.13 -9.93
C ILE A 47 -2.52 -2.09 -10.74
N LEU A 48 -3.83 -2.00 -10.50
CA LEU A 48 -4.65 -0.90 -11.02
C LEU A 48 -4.79 0.17 -9.92
N VAL A 49 -4.53 1.41 -10.28
CA VAL A 49 -4.66 2.58 -9.41
C VAL A 49 -5.66 3.54 -10.03
N GLU A 50 -6.66 3.93 -9.24
CA GLU A 50 -7.62 4.99 -9.60
C GLU A 50 -7.44 6.16 -8.63
N GLY A 51 -7.44 7.39 -9.17
CA GLY A 51 -7.28 8.63 -8.40
C GLY A 51 -5.94 9.33 -8.63
N ASP A 52 -5.89 10.60 -8.23
CA ASP A 52 -4.75 11.49 -8.43
C ASP A 52 -3.70 11.37 -7.31
N ASP A 53 -2.47 11.80 -7.59
CA ASP A 53 -1.38 11.88 -6.63
C ASP A 53 -1.09 10.58 -5.84
N CYS A 54 -1.28 9.41 -6.47
CA CYS A 54 -0.98 8.14 -5.84
C CYS A 54 0.55 7.99 -5.63
N PRO A 55 1.03 7.72 -4.40
CA PRO A 55 2.44 7.48 -4.12
C PRO A 55 3.06 6.41 -5.03
N PRO A 56 4.37 6.47 -5.29
CA PRO A 56 5.05 5.43 -6.07
C PRO A 56 5.00 4.08 -5.35
N PRO A 57 4.86 2.95 -6.07
CA PRO A 57 4.94 1.62 -5.50
C PRO A 57 6.36 1.31 -4.97
N ILE A 58 6.44 0.63 -3.82
CA ILE A 58 7.70 0.32 -3.13
C ILE A 58 7.87 -1.21 -3.04
N GLU A 59 8.97 -1.72 -3.59
CA GLU A 59 9.22 -3.17 -3.73
C GLU A 59 9.76 -3.85 -2.48
N HIS A 60 10.33 -3.10 -1.53
CA HIS A 60 10.94 -3.66 -0.34
C HIS A 60 10.45 -2.98 0.93
N PHE A 61 10.17 -3.77 1.97
CA PHE A 61 9.76 -3.25 3.28
C PHE A 61 10.76 -2.28 3.90
N GLN A 62 12.05 -2.47 3.62
CA GLN A 62 13.14 -1.61 4.12
C GLN A 62 13.00 -0.17 3.59
N ASP A 63 12.46 0.00 2.39
CA ASP A 63 12.27 1.29 1.75
C ASP A 63 10.97 1.98 2.13
N MET A 64 10.07 1.27 2.81
CA MET A 64 8.80 1.80 3.29
C MET A 64 8.95 2.62 4.59
N ARG A 65 10.17 2.72 5.15
CA ARG A 65 10.45 3.43 6.42
C ARG A 65 9.54 2.99 7.59
N LEU A 66 9.26 1.69 7.66
CA LEU A 66 8.50 1.10 8.76
C LEU A 66 9.34 1.09 10.05
N PRO A 67 8.71 1.11 11.24
CA PRO A 67 9.42 0.99 12.50
C PRO A 67 10.27 -0.28 12.57
N SER A 68 11.46 -0.20 13.17
CA SER A 68 12.39 -1.33 13.32
C SER A 68 11.76 -2.60 13.92
N PRO A 69 10.85 -2.52 14.93
CA PRO A 69 10.17 -3.72 15.44
C PRO A 69 9.33 -4.44 14.38
N VAL A 70 8.67 -3.70 13.48
CA VAL A 70 7.86 -4.27 12.40
C VAL A 70 8.75 -4.98 11.39
N LEU A 71 9.86 -4.36 11.00
CA LEU A 71 10.83 -4.97 10.09
C LEU A 71 11.44 -6.25 10.67
N LYS A 72 11.75 -6.25 11.97
CA LYS A 72 12.25 -7.44 12.68
C LYS A 72 11.22 -8.56 12.66
N TYR A 73 9.96 -8.25 12.97
CA TYR A 73 8.87 -9.22 12.97
C TYR A 73 8.63 -9.83 11.57
N LEU A 74 8.62 -9.02 10.52
CA LEU A 74 8.50 -9.50 9.13
C LEU A 74 9.63 -10.47 8.78
N LYS A 75 10.86 -10.15 9.20
CA LYS A 75 12.04 -11.01 9.01
C LYS A 75 11.91 -12.34 9.76
N GLU A 76 11.48 -12.31 11.02
CA GLU A 76 11.24 -13.51 11.84
C GLU A 76 10.19 -14.42 11.22
N LYS A 77 9.12 -13.85 10.64
CA LYS A 77 8.08 -14.58 9.92
C LYS A 77 8.49 -15.01 8.51
N LYS A 78 9.74 -14.76 8.10
CA LYS A 78 10.30 -15.08 6.77
C LYS A 78 9.54 -14.39 5.62
N ILE A 79 8.87 -13.27 5.91
CA ILE A 79 8.18 -12.44 4.91
C ILE A 79 9.21 -11.47 4.33
N LYS A 80 9.78 -11.82 3.17
CA LYS A 80 10.87 -11.06 2.55
C LYS A 80 10.38 -9.94 1.65
N LEU A 81 9.27 -10.16 0.96
CA LEU A 81 8.74 -9.26 -0.06
C LEU A 81 7.27 -8.93 0.24
N PRO A 82 6.83 -7.68 0.02
CA PRO A 82 5.42 -7.33 0.06
C PRO A 82 4.66 -8.06 -1.04
N THR A 83 3.39 -8.38 -0.80
CA THR A 83 2.48 -8.85 -1.85
C THR A 83 2.14 -7.68 -2.79
N PRO A 84 1.76 -7.92 -4.07
CA PRO A 84 1.47 -6.84 -5.03
C PRO A 84 0.57 -5.71 -4.48
N ILE A 85 -0.48 -6.06 -3.73
CA ILE A 85 -1.34 -5.06 -3.11
C ILE A 85 -0.64 -4.26 -1.99
N GLN A 86 0.27 -4.87 -1.24
CA GLN A 86 1.05 -4.19 -0.19
C GLN A 86 2.08 -3.21 -0.76
N LEU A 87 2.65 -3.48 -1.95
CA LEU A 87 3.62 -2.59 -2.59
C LEU A 87 3.06 -1.18 -2.82
N GLN A 88 1.75 -1.08 -3.07
CA GLN A 88 1.07 0.20 -3.32
C GLN A 88 0.19 0.62 -2.14
N GLY A 89 -0.45 -0.36 -1.47
CA GLY A 89 -1.30 -0.18 -0.29
C GLY A 89 -0.56 0.46 0.88
N LEU A 90 0.64 -0.03 1.21
CA LEU A 90 1.41 0.51 2.33
C LEU A 90 1.84 1.96 2.09
N PRO A 91 2.41 2.35 0.93
CA PRO A 91 2.70 3.76 0.64
C PRO A 91 1.49 4.69 0.73
N VAL A 92 0.32 4.27 0.27
CA VAL A 92 -0.92 5.07 0.34
C VAL A 92 -1.40 5.22 1.78
N ALA A 93 -1.41 4.13 2.56
CA ALA A 93 -1.80 4.18 3.96
C ALA A 93 -0.83 5.06 4.77
N LEU A 94 0.48 4.91 4.53
CA LEU A 94 1.52 5.68 5.22
C LEU A 94 1.51 7.16 4.84
N SER A 95 1.06 7.52 3.63
CA SER A 95 0.92 8.92 3.22
C SER A 95 -0.32 9.61 3.81
N GLY A 96 -1.16 8.89 4.57
CA GLY A 96 -2.35 9.46 5.20
C GLY A 96 -3.46 9.79 4.22
N ARG A 97 -3.38 9.26 2.99
CA ARG A 97 -4.36 9.49 1.94
C ARG A 97 -5.49 8.47 2.08
N ASP A 98 -6.72 8.94 1.88
CA ASP A 98 -7.88 8.05 1.89
C ASP A 98 -7.77 7.01 0.78
N MET A 99 -7.70 5.73 1.18
CA MET A 99 -7.56 4.59 0.30
C MET A 99 -8.96 4.16 -0.17
N ILE A 100 -9.53 4.84 -1.16
CA ILE A 100 -10.91 4.55 -1.57
C ILE A 100 -10.99 3.29 -2.44
N LYS A 101 -10.07 3.08 -3.41
CA LYS A 101 -10.02 1.88 -4.26
C LYS A 101 -8.62 1.55 -4.73
N MET A 102 -8.10 0.40 -4.33
CA MET A 102 -6.94 -0.22 -4.98
C MET A 102 -7.19 -1.71 -5.17
N VAL A 103 -6.92 -2.19 -6.38
CA VAL A 103 -7.08 -3.59 -6.75
C VAL A 103 -5.77 -4.10 -7.32
N ALA A 104 -5.27 -5.20 -6.78
CA ALA A 104 -4.22 -5.98 -7.41
C ALA A 104 -4.88 -7.14 -8.14
N LEU A 105 -4.80 -7.13 -9.47
CA LEU A 105 -5.23 -8.23 -10.31
C LEU A 105 -4.11 -9.28 -10.31
N ARG A 106 -4.43 -10.48 -9.84
CA ARG A 106 -3.56 -11.64 -10.02
C ARG A 106 -3.79 -12.16 -11.43
N VAL A 107 -3.01 -11.68 -12.39
CA VAL A 107 -2.94 -12.30 -13.71
C VAL A 107 -2.31 -13.69 -13.51
N LYS A 108 -3.06 -14.74 -13.85
CA LYS A 108 -2.60 -16.13 -13.80
C LYS A 108 -1.68 -16.41 -14.98
#